data_AF-A0AAW0CHQ2-F1
#
_entry.id   AF-A0AAW0CHQ2-F1
#
_cell.length_a   1.000
_cell.length_b   1.000
_cell.length_c   1.000
_cell.angle_alpha   90.00
_cell.angle_beta   90.00
_cell.angle_gamma   90.00
#
_symmetry.space_group_name_H-M   'P 1'
#
loop_
_entity.id
_entity.type
_entity.pdbx_description
1 polymer ?
#
loop_
_entity_poly.entity_id
_entity_poly.type
_entity_poly.pdbx_seq_one_letter_code
_entity_poly.pdbx_strand_id
1 'polypeptide(L)'
;MLGSHLCNNLCDGDTLVFLQRKHQRSGVFNVNKTKVDVPTTISEKITSIGDLNVLPVLLNNDIQVDVKDGVEHVSTYLLNSSYQFVEILTKESLLTLHPADMGVKFIVVHTTNVSALVSLYHGFNNTQLTDLSKAHGILPGSVKAVLLEDLLKHECTQSCKGQAIVLLFASRRRIQQGTLPARTVATVRETEKNRKAQRKVNEQIKAVENQRQSANISQDNSTTVSEYVNNRFPEICSLRRQHSIAQQWQSEMDPKLWIPRACTVCAKKTRSLALTLCNPLHYDLTLLRNPALPMETLPTTYNLEAYDGAILLSSALQDKTKKGPFEICDSCRISLEANQQPLDSLANFQYYARDELPPNIKTAFEEASLYDLMMIAHSRCTRITHLFSDKGQVTKPPDNKRAISQKYSKGNVAVFAQDIVSLRQLLPP
;
A
#
# COMPACT_ATOMS: atom_id res chain seq x y z
N MET A 1 34.29 -8.53 50.51
CA MET A 1 34.81 -7.15 50.47
C MET A 1 35.79 -7.05 49.33
N LEU A 2 35.33 -6.66 48.14
CA LEU A 2 36.17 -6.32 46.99
C LEU A 2 35.47 -5.14 46.30
N GLY A 3 36.08 -3.95 46.41
CA GLY A 3 35.71 -2.75 45.67
C GLY A 3 36.21 -2.87 44.22
N SER A 4 35.35 -2.59 43.25
CA SER A 4 35.18 -1.26 42.60
C SER A 4 36.37 -0.88 41.71
N HIS A 5 36.24 -1.10 40.40
CA HIS A 5 36.52 -0.10 39.36
C HIS A 5 36.21 -0.64 37.95
N LEU A 6 35.67 0.25 37.11
CA LEU A 6 35.55 0.22 35.64
C LEU A 6 34.29 -0.43 35.03
N CYS A 7 33.17 0.29 35.18
CA CYS A 7 32.18 0.43 34.10
C CYS A 7 32.63 1.56 33.18
N ASN A 8 32.84 1.26 31.89
CA ASN A 8 32.67 2.16 30.75
C ASN A 8 32.99 1.33 29.51
N ASN A 9 31.97 1.03 28.70
CA ASN A 9 32.00 0.72 27.26
C ASN A 9 30.80 -0.17 26.93
N LEU A 10 29.68 0.44 26.52
CA LEU A 10 28.61 -0.19 25.73
C LEU A 10 27.61 0.91 25.35
N CYS A 11 27.91 1.64 24.29
CA CYS A 11 26.97 2.50 23.58
C CYS A 11 27.47 2.57 22.13
N ASP A 12 26.94 1.73 21.25
CA ASP A 12 26.85 2.00 19.81
C ASP A 12 25.95 0.91 19.19
N GLY A 13 24.74 1.32 18.84
CA GLY A 13 23.74 0.48 18.19
C GLY A 13 22.40 1.22 18.09
N ASP A 14 21.93 1.47 16.87
CA ASP A 14 20.56 1.89 16.63
C ASP A 14 19.62 0.70 16.92
N THR A 15 18.54 0.90 17.68
CA THR A 15 17.62 -0.18 18.08
C THR A 15 16.19 0.32 18.06
N LEU A 16 15.35 -0.19 17.18
CA LEU A 16 13.93 0.19 17.09
C LEU A 16 13.09 -0.79 17.90
N VAL A 17 11.95 -0.37 18.46
CA VAL A 17 11.11 -1.25 19.29
C VAL A 17 9.70 -1.34 18.71
N PHE A 18 9.15 -2.55 18.60
CA PHE A 18 7.79 -2.78 18.12
C PHE A 18 6.83 -3.12 19.25
N LEU A 19 5.72 -2.39 19.32
CA LEU A 19 4.62 -2.65 20.26
C LEU A 19 3.38 -3.07 19.48
N GLN A 20 3.06 -4.38 19.52
CA GLN A 20 1.83 -4.92 18.92
C GLN A 20 0.83 -5.37 19.98
N ARG A 21 -0.42 -4.91 19.84
CA ARG A 21 -1.56 -5.43 20.61
C ARG A 21 -2.07 -6.73 19.97
N LYS A 22 -1.97 -7.87 20.68
CA LYS A 22 -2.70 -9.09 20.35
C LYS A 22 -4.16 -8.94 20.80
N HIS A 23 -5.12 -9.10 19.88
CA HIS A 23 -6.51 -9.30 20.25
C HIS A 23 -6.69 -10.73 20.77
N GLN A 24 -6.78 -10.92 22.08
CA GLN A 24 -7.43 -12.10 22.63
C GLN A 24 -8.95 -11.92 22.43
N ARG A 25 -9.53 -12.73 21.54
CA ARG A 25 -10.99 -12.90 21.51
C ARG A 25 -11.39 -13.68 22.76
N SER A 26 -12.26 -13.08 23.56
CA SER A 26 -12.99 -13.74 24.63
C SER A 26 -13.85 -14.86 24.03
N GLY A 27 -13.39 -16.10 24.15
CA GLY A 27 -14.23 -17.27 23.95
C GLY A 27 -15.22 -17.37 25.10
N VAL A 28 -16.51 -17.37 24.79
CA VAL A 28 -17.56 -17.77 25.73
C VAL A 28 -17.40 -19.27 25.96
N PHE A 29 -16.71 -19.63 27.04
CA PHE A 29 -16.65 -20.99 27.55
C PHE A 29 -17.85 -21.21 28.47
N ASN A 30 -18.73 -22.12 28.05
CA ASN A 30 -19.75 -22.69 28.90
C ASN A 30 -19.07 -23.84 29.68
N VAL A 31 -18.81 -23.66 30.98
CA VAL A 31 -18.22 -24.69 31.84
C VAL A 31 -19.04 -24.83 33.12
N ASN A 32 -19.49 -26.07 33.32
CA ASN A 32 -20.15 -26.55 34.52
C ASN A 32 -19.29 -26.32 35.78
N LYS A 33 -20.00 -26.04 36.87
CA LYS A 33 -19.50 -25.82 38.22
C LYS A 33 -18.47 -26.87 38.66
N THR A 34 -17.25 -26.43 38.98
CA THR A 34 -16.44 -27.01 40.05
C THR A 34 -15.55 -25.91 40.65
N LYS A 35 -15.68 -25.72 41.97
CA LYS A 35 -14.85 -24.83 42.79
C LYS A 35 -13.39 -25.27 42.73
N VAL A 36 -12.49 -24.35 42.38
CA VAL A 36 -11.07 -24.44 42.70
C VAL A 36 -10.59 -23.06 43.13
N ASP A 37 -9.90 -23.01 44.27
CA ASP A 37 -9.42 -21.81 44.94
C ASP A 37 -8.37 -21.05 44.11
N VAL A 38 -8.46 -19.71 44.14
CA VAL A 38 -7.52 -18.78 43.48
C VAL A 38 -6.58 -18.19 44.53
N PRO A 39 -5.24 -18.30 44.38
CA PRO A 39 -4.33 -17.45 45.12
C PRO A 39 -4.24 -16.07 44.46
N THR A 40 -4.48 -15.05 45.27
CA THR A 40 -4.26 -13.63 44.98
C THR A 40 -2.76 -13.34 44.85
N THR A 41 -2.42 -12.26 44.13
CA THR A 41 -1.09 -11.61 43.97
C THR A 41 -0.16 -12.10 42.85
N ILE A 42 -0.22 -11.38 41.71
CA ILE A 42 0.94 -11.12 40.83
C ILE A 42 1.03 -9.59 40.70
N SER A 43 1.75 -8.98 41.63
CA SER A 43 2.27 -7.62 41.49
C SER A 43 3.71 -7.70 41.94
N GLU A 44 4.61 -7.93 40.98
CA GLU A 44 6.06 -7.78 41.05
C GLU A 44 6.67 -8.58 39.88
N LYS A 45 7.06 -7.88 38.80
CA LYS A 45 8.16 -8.24 37.87
C LYS A 45 8.09 -7.40 36.60
N ILE A 46 8.49 -6.13 36.68
CA ILE A 46 9.26 -5.44 35.63
C ILE A 46 10.10 -4.38 36.35
N THR A 47 11.36 -4.68 36.68
CA THR A 47 12.27 -3.71 37.32
C THR A 47 13.61 -3.53 36.62
N SER A 48 13.89 -4.18 35.49
CA SER A 48 15.09 -3.86 34.71
C SER A 48 15.01 -4.29 33.25
N ILE A 49 15.26 -3.34 32.35
CA ILE A 49 15.59 -3.57 30.94
C ILE A 49 17.06 -4.02 30.90
N GLY A 50 17.31 -5.25 31.37
CA GLY A 50 18.67 -5.83 31.47
C GLY A 50 18.90 -7.06 30.60
N ASP A 51 17.84 -7.68 30.06
CA ASP A 51 17.93 -8.98 29.39
C ASP A 51 17.63 -8.89 27.88
N LEU A 52 18.23 -7.92 27.19
CA LEU A 52 18.29 -7.90 25.72
C LEU A 52 19.71 -8.26 25.29
N ASN A 53 19.88 -9.44 24.69
CA ASN A 53 21.14 -9.88 24.12
C ASN A 53 21.48 -9.03 22.89
N VAL A 54 22.51 -8.19 22.99
CA VAL A 54 23.01 -7.35 21.90
C VAL A 54 24.18 -8.07 21.20
N LEU A 55 24.08 -8.30 19.90
CA LEU A 55 25.20 -8.71 19.04
C LEU A 55 25.47 -7.60 18.01
N PRO A 56 26.75 -7.24 17.73
CA PRO A 56 27.07 -6.19 16.77
C PRO A 56 27.21 -6.76 15.36
N VAL A 57 26.52 -6.18 14.36
CA VAL A 57 26.72 -6.48 12.93
C VAL A 57 26.67 -5.20 12.10
N LEU A 58 27.61 -5.10 11.14
CA LEU A 58 27.90 -3.93 10.30
C LEU A 58 26.94 -3.76 9.11
N LEU A 59 26.59 -2.49 8.87
CA LEU A 59 26.25 -1.78 7.61
C LEU A 59 25.51 -2.55 6.50
N ASN A 60 24.20 -2.31 6.39
CA ASN A 60 23.44 -2.21 5.13
C ASN A 60 22.19 -1.33 5.36
N ASN A 61 21.66 -0.70 4.31
CA ASN A 61 20.61 0.34 4.30
C ASN A 61 19.20 -0.08 4.81
N ASP A 62 19.12 -1.04 5.72
CA ASP A 62 17.88 -1.58 6.26
C ASP A 62 17.64 -1.14 7.72
N ILE A 63 16.40 -0.79 8.00
CA ILE A 63 15.91 -0.33 9.31
C ILE A 63 15.63 -1.59 10.16
N GLN A 64 16.42 -1.85 11.21
CA GLN A 64 16.28 -3.03 12.08
C GLN A 64 15.24 -2.82 13.18
N VAL A 65 14.09 -3.52 13.08
CA VAL A 65 13.00 -3.44 14.06
C VAL A 65 13.06 -4.56 15.09
N ASP A 66 13.30 -4.23 16.35
CA ASP A 66 13.24 -5.17 17.46
C ASP A 66 11.77 -5.40 17.85
N VAL A 67 11.23 -6.56 17.48
CA VAL A 67 9.93 -7.02 17.96
C VAL A 67 10.17 -7.80 19.23
N LYS A 68 9.21 -7.75 20.17
CA LYS A 68 9.25 -8.46 21.46
C LYS A 68 9.53 -9.98 21.37
N ASP A 69 9.62 -10.55 20.16
CA ASP A 69 9.89 -11.95 19.82
C ASP A 69 10.95 -12.15 18.68
N GLY A 70 11.73 -11.12 18.26
CA GLY A 70 12.77 -11.22 17.23
C GLY A 70 12.99 -9.95 16.38
N VAL A 71 14.14 -9.84 15.70
CA VAL A 71 14.50 -8.70 14.83
C VAL A 71 13.86 -8.88 13.44
N GLU A 72 12.96 -7.97 13.06
CA GLU A 72 12.39 -7.90 11.71
C GLU A 72 12.95 -6.68 10.95
N HIS A 73 13.33 -6.88 9.68
CA HIS A 73 13.77 -5.78 8.82
C HIS A 73 12.54 -5.08 8.19
N VAL A 74 12.33 -3.81 8.50
CA VAL A 74 11.29 -3.01 7.83
C VAL A 74 11.91 -2.30 6.63
N SER A 75 11.47 -2.69 5.43
CA SER A 75 11.93 -2.04 4.21
C SER A 75 11.53 -0.56 4.19
N THR A 76 12.42 0.28 3.66
CA THR A 76 12.16 1.72 3.42
C THR A 76 10.86 1.95 2.64
N TYR A 77 10.57 1.05 1.70
CA TYR A 77 9.30 1.04 0.96
C TYR A 77 8.09 0.87 1.88
N LEU A 78 8.13 -0.08 2.82
CA LEU A 78 7.02 -0.32 3.74
C LEU A 78 6.78 0.88 4.67
N LEU A 79 7.85 1.47 5.20
CA LEU A 79 7.78 2.66 6.06
C LEU A 79 7.09 3.84 5.33
N ASN A 80 7.52 4.15 4.09
CA ASN A 80 6.95 5.25 3.32
C ASN A 80 5.52 4.99 2.81
N SER A 81 5.20 3.74 2.46
CA SER A 81 3.91 3.38 1.86
C SER A 81 2.81 3.16 2.90
N SER A 82 3.15 2.62 4.06
CA SER A 82 2.19 2.04 5.01
C SER A 82 2.15 2.74 6.36
N TYR A 83 3.07 3.67 6.62
CA TYR A 83 3.14 4.38 7.89
C TYR A 83 3.14 5.90 7.70
N GLN A 84 2.63 6.60 8.70
CA GLN A 84 2.61 8.05 8.78
C GLN A 84 3.28 8.47 10.09
N PHE A 85 4.21 9.40 9.99
CA PHE A 85 4.80 10.05 11.14
C PHE A 85 3.74 10.78 11.98
N VAL A 86 3.72 10.50 13.28
CA VAL A 86 2.78 11.09 14.24
C VAL A 86 3.48 12.21 14.99
N GLU A 87 4.46 11.87 15.82
CA GLU A 87 5.09 12.79 16.75
C GLU A 87 6.50 12.36 17.16
N ILE A 88 7.22 13.32 17.75
CA ILE A 88 8.51 13.13 18.41
C ILE A 88 8.25 13.01 19.92
N LEU A 89 8.76 11.95 20.51
CA LEU A 89 8.68 11.66 21.94
C LEU A 89 10.09 11.67 22.54
N THR A 90 10.20 12.08 23.78
CA THR A 90 11.39 11.80 24.56
C THR A 90 11.34 10.37 25.10
N LYS A 91 12.48 9.81 25.46
CA LYS A 91 12.56 8.52 26.15
C LYS A 91 11.68 8.45 27.39
N GLU A 92 11.57 9.55 28.15
CA GLU A 92 10.71 9.65 29.32
C GLU A 92 9.22 9.61 28.95
N SER A 93 8.81 10.34 27.90
CA SER A 93 7.43 10.30 27.40
C SER A 93 7.04 8.91 26.89
N LEU A 94 7.98 8.17 26.29
CA LEU A 94 7.71 6.79 25.85
C LEU A 94 7.39 5.86 27.03
N LEU A 95 8.03 6.04 28.19
CA LEU A 95 7.75 5.23 29.38
C LEU A 95 6.36 5.50 29.97
N THR A 96 5.82 6.70 29.75
CA THR A 96 4.47 7.07 30.22
C THR A 96 3.35 6.64 29.26
N LEU A 97 3.70 6.18 28.05
CA LEU A 97 2.74 5.82 27.01
C LEU A 97 2.14 4.44 27.31
N HIS A 98 0.89 4.44 27.78
CA HIS A 98 0.21 3.20 28.14
C HIS A 98 -0.18 2.42 26.86
N PRO A 99 0.09 1.10 26.76
CA PRO A 99 -0.23 0.31 25.57
C PRO A 99 -1.71 0.30 25.18
N ALA A 100 -2.62 0.59 26.13
CA ALA A 100 -4.05 0.69 25.86
C ALA A 100 -4.43 1.90 25.00
N ASP A 101 -3.66 3.00 25.09
CA ASP A 101 -3.92 4.25 24.36
C ASP A 101 -3.45 4.17 22.90
N MET A 102 -2.56 3.20 22.61
CA MET A 102 -2.02 2.94 21.28
C MET A 102 -2.97 2.11 20.40
N GLY A 103 -4.25 2.50 20.27
CA GLY A 103 -5.29 1.78 19.50
C GLY A 103 -5.06 1.56 17.99
N VAL A 104 -3.85 1.80 17.47
CA VAL A 104 -3.41 1.61 16.08
C VAL A 104 -2.09 0.81 16.09
N LYS A 105 -1.73 0.11 15.01
CA LYS A 105 -0.37 -0.45 14.90
C LYS A 105 0.63 0.69 14.80
N PHE A 106 1.54 0.82 15.78
CA PHE A 106 2.61 1.81 15.76
C PHE A 106 3.96 1.15 15.53
N ILE A 107 4.85 1.87 14.86
CA ILE A 107 6.29 1.58 14.86
C ILE A 107 6.96 2.68 15.67
N VAL A 108 7.77 2.28 16.64
CA VAL A 108 8.61 3.19 17.41
C VAL A 108 10.01 3.14 16.84
N VAL A 109 10.46 4.26 16.29
CA VAL A 109 11.78 4.38 15.68
C VAL A 109 12.68 5.18 16.61
N HIS A 110 13.66 4.51 17.20
CA HIS A 110 14.79 5.17 17.83
C HIS A 110 15.87 5.38 16.76
N THR A 111 16.33 6.62 16.60
CA THR A 111 17.45 6.91 15.71
C THR A 111 18.47 7.76 16.43
N THR A 112 19.74 7.37 16.34
CA THR A 112 20.85 8.22 16.76
C THR A 112 21.31 9.16 15.65
N ASN A 113 20.80 8.99 14.42
CA ASN A 113 21.17 9.76 13.24
C ASN A 113 19.93 10.28 12.49
N VAL A 114 19.68 11.58 12.62
CA VAL A 114 18.54 12.25 11.97
C VAL A 114 18.66 12.29 10.45
N SER A 115 19.89 12.39 9.91
CA SER A 115 20.13 12.43 8.47
C SER A 115 19.68 11.12 7.81
N ALA A 116 20.00 9.99 8.44
CA ALA A 116 19.58 8.66 7.99
C ALA A 116 18.05 8.58 7.96
N LEU A 117 17.37 8.95 9.05
CA LEU A 117 15.91 8.95 9.12
C LEU A 117 15.27 9.80 8.00
N VAL A 118 15.75 11.02 7.80
CA VAL A 118 15.19 11.94 6.80
C VAL A 118 15.44 11.43 5.38
N SER A 119 16.56 10.75 5.14
CA SER A 119 16.81 10.05 3.87
C SER A 119 15.87 8.87 3.65
N LEU A 120 15.46 8.19 4.74
CA LEU A 120 14.64 6.98 4.69
C LEU A 120 13.14 7.27 4.63
N TYR A 121 12.64 8.38 5.19
CA TYR A 121 11.20 8.71 5.19
C TYR A 121 10.91 10.07 4.55
N HIS A 122 10.24 10.08 3.40
CA HIS A 122 9.96 11.30 2.63
C HIS A 122 8.61 11.96 2.99
N GLY A 123 7.82 11.30 3.84
CA GLY A 123 6.45 11.71 4.18
C GLY A 123 6.32 12.84 5.20
N PHE A 124 7.43 13.43 5.67
CA PHE A 124 7.38 14.51 6.68
C PHE A 124 6.67 15.75 6.14
N ASN A 125 5.82 16.36 6.96
CA ASN A 125 5.28 17.70 6.70
C ASN A 125 6.19 18.80 7.29
N ASN A 126 5.90 20.08 7.02
CA ASN A 126 6.77 21.19 7.43
C ASN A 126 6.87 21.33 8.96
N THR A 127 5.74 21.14 9.66
CA THR A 127 5.68 21.18 11.13
C THR A 127 6.55 20.10 11.74
N GLN A 128 6.45 18.87 11.24
CA GLN A 128 7.24 17.72 11.69
C GLN A 128 8.74 17.92 11.49
N LEU A 129 9.15 18.49 10.34
CA LEU A 129 10.56 18.83 10.09
C LEU A 129 11.04 19.96 11.00
N THR A 130 10.18 20.92 11.31
CA THR A 130 10.49 22.01 12.25
C THR A 130 10.68 21.46 13.66
N ASP A 131 9.82 20.56 14.11
CA ASP A 131 9.92 19.93 15.43
C ASP A 131 11.16 19.04 15.52
N LEU A 132 11.48 18.32 14.45
CA LEU A 132 12.70 17.52 14.35
C LEU A 132 13.95 18.39 14.37
N SER A 133 13.94 19.51 13.66
CA SER A 133 15.05 20.49 13.66
C SER A 133 15.26 21.06 15.06
N LYS A 134 14.18 21.44 15.76
CA LYS A 134 14.23 21.94 17.15
C LYS A 134 14.80 20.89 18.11
N ALA A 135 14.37 19.63 17.99
CA ALA A 135 14.88 18.54 18.82
C ALA A 135 16.38 18.30 18.63
N HIS A 136 16.92 18.65 17.45
CA HIS A 136 18.35 18.56 17.13
C HIS A 136 19.12 19.88 17.27
N GLY A 137 18.49 20.94 17.81
CA GLY A 137 19.13 22.25 17.97
C GLY A 137 19.43 22.99 16.65
N ILE A 138 18.81 22.58 15.55
CA ILE A 138 18.93 23.23 14.23
C ILE A 138 17.94 24.41 14.18
N LEU A 139 18.41 25.56 13.71
CA LEU A 139 17.55 26.74 13.55
C LEU A 139 16.45 26.44 12.52
N PRO A 140 15.16 26.63 12.86
CA PRO A 140 14.08 26.27 11.96
C PRO A 140 14.03 27.25 10.77
N GLY A 141 14.35 26.76 9.58
CA GLY A 141 14.08 27.44 8.32
C GLY A 141 12.58 27.56 8.02
N SER A 142 12.18 28.56 7.24
CA SER A 142 10.77 28.79 6.88
C SER A 142 10.26 27.87 5.75
N VAL A 143 11.17 27.27 4.97
CA VAL A 143 10.84 26.47 3.78
C VAL A 143 11.26 25.02 3.97
N LYS A 144 10.35 24.09 3.66
CA LYS A 144 10.57 22.63 3.77
C LYS A 144 11.86 22.13 3.13
N ALA A 145 12.24 22.67 1.96
CA ALA A 145 13.44 22.26 1.24
C ALA A 145 14.72 22.57 2.04
N VAL A 146 14.77 23.76 2.67
CA VAL A 146 15.90 24.19 3.51
C VAL A 146 15.99 23.32 4.76
N LEU A 147 14.86 23.08 5.44
CA LEU A 147 14.81 22.19 6.60
C LEU A 147 15.30 20.77 6.28
N LEU A 148 14.90 20.21 5.13
CA LEU A 148 15.37 18.88 4.70
C LEU A 148 16.87 18.87 4.44
N GLU A 149 17.39 19.90 3.77
CA GLU A 149 18.83 20.00 3.48
C GLU A 149 19.65 20.15 4.76
N ASP A 150 19.22 20.98 5.70
CA ASP A 150 19.88 21.18 6.98
C ASP A 150 19.86 19.90 7.83
N LEU A 151 18.73 19.19 7.88
CA LEU A 151 18.61 17.90 8.58
C LEU A 151 19.44 16.78 7.94
N LEU A 152 19.58 16.78 6.61
CA LEU A 152 20.43 15.81 5.89
C LEU A 152 21.92 16.08 6.11
N LYS A 153 22.33 17.34 6.29
CA LYS A 153 23.72 17.74 6.58
C LYS A 153 24.06 17.67 8.07
N HIS A 154 23.09 17.52 8.95
CA HIS A 154 23.31 17.52 10.39
C HIS A 154 23.97 16.23 10.87
N GLU A 155 25.16 16.36 11.46
CA GLU A 155 25.84 15.29 12.18
C GLU A 155 25.46 15.34 13.67
N CYS A 156 24.79 14.29 14.16
CA CYS A 156 24.31 14.26 15.54
C CYS A 156 25.47 14.28 16.55
N THR A 157 25.55 15.35 17.34
CA THR A 157 26.56 15.52 18.40
C THR A 157 26.14 14.81 19.70
N GLN A 158 27.03 14.76 20.71
CA GLN A 158 26.69 14.21 22.03
C GLN A 158 25.49 14.93 22.69
N SER A 159 25.29 16.22 22.39
CA SER A 159 24.13 16.97 22.87
C SER A 159 22.80 16.46 22.29
N CYS A 160 22.81 16.02 21.03
CA CYS A 160 21.66 15.35 20.40
C CYS A 160 21.48 13.93 20.97
N LYS A 161 22.58 13.21 21.20
CA LYS A 161 22.55 11.82 21.74
C LYS A 161 22.00 11.74 23.17
N GLY A 162 22.18 12.80 23.98
CA GLY A 162 21.61 12.88 25.32
C GLY A 162 20.08 12.95 25.35
N GLN A 163 19.46 13.38 24.24
CA GLN A 163 18.02 13.37 24.03
C GLN A 163 17.70 12.20 23.11
N ALA A 164 17.50 11.01 23.68
CA ALA A 164 16.99 9.88 22.92
C ALA A 164 15.64 10.26 22.31
N ILE A 165 15.66 10.55 21.00
CA ILE A 165 14.51 10.95 20.20
C ILE A 165 13.82 9.69 19.73
N VAL A 166 12.59 9.54 20.20
CA VAL A 166 11.72 8.43 19.87
C VAL A 166 10.68 8.93 18.89
N LEU A 167 10.59 8.29 17.74
CA LEU A 167 9.70 8.72 16.67
C LEU A 167 8.54 7.75 16.55
N LEU A 168 7.32 8.27 16.68
CA LEU A 168 6.12 7.45 16.62
C LEU A 168 5.54 7.48 15.21
N PHE A 169 5.42 6.30 14.59
CA PHE A 169 4.78 6.12 13.29
C PHE A 169 3.49 5.34 13.47
N ALA A 170 2.36 5.91 13.09
CA ALA A 170 1.09 5.18 13.02
C ALA A 170 1.00 4.48 11.67
N SER A 171 0.52 3.23 11.67
CA SER A 171 0.08 2.60 10.43
C SER A 171 -0.94 3.53 9.79
N ARG A 172 -0.69 3.92 8.53
CA ARG A 172 -1.73 4.49 7.70
C ARG A 172 -2.80 3.44 7.73
N ARG A 173 -3.93 3.73 8.38
CA ARG A 173 -5.15 3.02 8.05
C ARG A 173 -5.20 3.16 6.54
N ARG A 174 -4.96 2.05 5.81
CA ARG A 174 -5.65 1.89 4.53
C ARG A 174 -7.03 2.33 4.91
N ILE A 175 -7.48 3.42 4.30
CA ILE A 175 -8.88 3.76 4.34
C ILE A 175 -9.49 2.46 3.81
N GLN A 176 -9.85 1.56 4.75
CA GLN A 176 -10.88 0.59 4.52
C GLN A 176 -11.93 1.49 3.93
N GLN A 177 -12.35 1.20 2.72
CA GLN A 177 -13.41 1.94 2.07
C GLN A 177 -14.74 1.77 2.85
N GLY A 178 -14.72 1.76 4.18
CA GLY A 178 -15.81 2.21 5.02
C GLY A 178 -16.02 3.69 4.74
N THR A 179 -16.91 3.95 3.79
CA THR A 179 -17.93 5.00 3.86
C THR A 179 -17.53 6.25 4.64
N LEU A 180 -16.52 6.97 4.16
CA LEU A 180 -16.55 8.43 4.29
C LEU A 180 -17.75 8.91 3.45
N PRO A 181 -18.60 9.83 3.96
CA PRO A 181 -19.67 10.39 3.15
C PRO A 181 -19.07 10.92 1.85
N ALA A 182 -19.63 10.49 0.72
CA ALA A 182 -19.07 10.69 -0.64
C ALA A 182 -18.67 12.16 -0.95
N ARG A 183 -19.23 13.10 -0.20
CA ARG A 183 -18.96 14.54 -0.25
C ARG A 183 -17.51 14.92 0.11
N THR A 184 -16.83 14.19 1.00
CA THR A 184 -15.47 14.51 1.48
C THR A 184 -14.37 13.93 0.59
N VAL A 185 -14.60 12.76 -0.03
CA VAL A 185 -13.62 12.13 -0.93
C VAL A 185 -13.56 12.84 -2.29
N ALA A 186 -14.71 13.34 -2.78
CA ALA A 186 -14.78 14.12 -4.01
C ALA A 186 -14.05 15.46 -3.87
N THR A 187 -14.18 16.14 -2.73
CA THR A 187 -13.50 17.41 -2.45
C THR A 187 -11.99 17.25 -2.31
N VAL A 188 -11.50 16.18 -1.66
CA VAL A 188 -10.04 15.90 -1.58
C VAL A 188 -9.46 15.56 -2.96
N ARG A 189 -10.13 14.74 -3.78
CA ARG A 189 -9.65 14.41 -5.14
C ARG A 189 -9.69 15.61 -6.09
N GLU A 190 -10.67 16.48 -5.95
CA GLU A 190 -10.82 17.69 -6.76
C GLU A 190 -9.80 18.77 -6.37
N THR A 191 -9.52 18.94 -5.08
CA THR A 191 -8.42 19.81 -4.61
C THR A 191 -7.05 19.29 -5.06
N GLU A 192 -6.85 17.98 -5.15
CA GLU A 192 -5.59 17.40 -5.63
C GLU A 192 -5.43 17.51 -7.15
N LYS A 193 -6.51 17.35 -7.93
CA LYS A 193 -6.51 17.68 -9.37
C LYS A 193 -6.23 19.16 -9.61
N ASN A 194 -6.86 20.04 -8.84
CA ASN A 194 -6.65 21.49 -8.96
C ASN A 194 -5.21 21.87 -8.55
N ARG A 195 -4.63 21.25 -7.51
CA ARG A 195 -3.21 21.46 -7.15
C ARG A 195 -2.26 20.96 -8.25
N LYS A 196 -2.56 19.85 -8.93
CA LYS A 196 -1.76 19.36 -10.07
C LYS A 196 -1.87 20.30 -11.28
N ALA A 197 -3.05 20.82 -11.57
CA ALA A 197 -3.25 21.81 -12.62
C ALA A 197 -2.52 23.13 -12.31
N GLN A 198 -2.62 23.62 -11.06
CA GLN A 198 -1.92 24.82 -10.60
C GLN A 198 -0.39 24.66 -10.70
N ARG A 199 0.15 23.47 -10.37
CA ARG A 199 1.58 23.18 -10.51
C ARG A 199 2.04 23.27 -11.96
N LYS A 200 1.28 22.71 -12.91
CA LYS A 200 1.60 22.83 -14.35
C LYS A 200 1.59 24.26 -14.84
N VAL A 201 0.62 25.07 -14.40
CA VAL A 201 0.57 26.50 -14.75
C VAL A 201 1.76 27.25 -14.16
N ASN A 202 2.12 27.00 -12.90
CA ASN A 202 3.27 27.63 -12.26
C ASN A 202 4.61 27.21 -12.90
N GLU A 203 4.74 25.95 -13.34
CA GLU A 203 5.90 25.47 -14.10
C GLU A 203 6.03 26.17 -15.46
N GLN A 204 4.90 26.38 -16.17
CA GLN A 204 4.88 27.12 -17.43
C GLN A 204 5.23 28.59 -17.23
N ILE A 205 4.72 29.24 -16.18
CA ILE A 205 5.09 30.63 -15.84
C ILE A 205 6.59 30.74 -15.57
N LYS A 206 7.16 29.84 -14.77
CA LYS A 206 8.60 29.80 -14.51
C LYS A 206 9.43 29.57 -15.77
N ALA A 207 8.97 28.70 -16.67
CA ALA A 207 9.67 28.46 -17.94
C ALA A 207 9.72 29.72 -18.83
N VAL A 208 8.62 30.48 -18.88
CA VAL A 208 8.55 31.75 -19.63
C VAL A 208 9.40 32.85 -18.98
N GLU A 209 9.41 32.94 -17.65
CA GLU A 209 10.27 33.88 -16.92
C GLU A 209 11.77 33.59 -17.12
N ASN A 210 12.16 32.31 -17.06
CA ASN A 210 13.53 31.89 -17.34
C ASN A 210 13.93 32.20 -18.79
N GLN A 211 13.04 31.99 -19.77
CA GLN A 211 13.29 32.39 -21.16
C GLN A 211 13.50 33.90 -21.32
N ARG A 212 12.71 34.72 -20.62
CA ARG A 212 12.87 36.18 -20.62
C ARG A 212 14.17 36.63 -19.95
N GLN A 213 14.58 35.98 -18.86
CA GLN A 213 15.86 36.26 -18.20
C GLN A 213 17.05 35.88 -19.09
N SER A 214 17.01 34.73 -19.78
CA SER A 214 18.06 34.35 -20.74
C SER A 214 18.13 35.26 -21.97
N ALA A 215 17.00 35.84 -22.40
CA ALA A 215 16.99 36.81 -23.49
C ALA A 215 17.62 38.17 -23.11
N ASN A 216 17.53 38.56 -21.83
CA ASN A 216 18.11 39.81 -21.34
C ASN A 216 19.60 39.69 -20.91
N ILE A 217 20.17 38.49 -20.86
CA ILE A 217 21.59 38.28 -20.49
C ILE A 217 22.52 38.28 -21.74
N SER A 218 21.99 38.52 -22.95
CA SER A 218 22.79 38.53 -24.19
C SER A 218 23.42 39.88 -24.57
N GLN A 219 23.41 40.87 -23.68
CA GLN A 219 24.09 42.16 -23.89
C GLN A 219 24.77 42.63 -22.60
N ASP A 220 25.83 41.95 -22.17
CA ASP A 220 27.08 42.59 -21.76
C ASP A 220 28.05 41.57 -21.17
N ASN A 221 29.32 41.83 -21.43
CA ASN A 221 30.53 41.25 -20.83
C ASN A 221 31.10 39.98 -21.46
N SER A 222 31.91 40.27 -22.50
CA SER A 222 33.18 39.59 -22.75
C SER A 222 34.07 39.66 -21.50
N THR A 223 34.21 38.55 -20.77
CA THR A 223 35.37 38.30 -19.88
C THR A 223 35.60 36.79 -19.74
N THR A 224 36.57 36.33 -20.54
CA THR A 224 37.54 35.24 -20.35
C THR A 224 37.45 34.28 -19.14
N VAL A 225 37.69 33.00 -19.48
CA VAL A 225 38.30 31.89 -18.69
C VAL A 225 37.35 30.79 -18.18
N SER A 226 37.15 29.81 -19.06
CA SER A 226 37.49 28.39 -18.85
C SER A 226 36.98 27.69 -17.57
N GLU A 227 35.70 27.40 -17.55
CA GLU A 227 35.20 26.19 -16.88
C GLU A 227 34.14 25.53 -17.76
N TYR A 228 34.61 24.88 -18.83
CA TYR A 228 33.80 23.94 -19.60
C TYR A 228 33.50 22.75 -18.69
N VAL A 229 32.48 22.93 -17.84
CA VAL A 229 31.83 21.85 -17.11
C VAL A 229 31.52 20.76 -18.11
N ASN A 230 32.03 19.58 -17.77
CA ASN A 230 32.14 18.37 -18.55
C ASN A 230 30.74 17.87 -18.99
N ASN A 231 30.12 18.55 -19.98
CA ASN A 231 28.82 18.25 -20.58
C ASN A 231 28.86 16.98 -21.45
N ARG A 232 29.60 15.94 -21.05
CA ARG A 232 29.52 14.59 -21.63
C ARG A 232 28.33 13.87 -21.02
N PHE A 233 27.14 14.41 -21.26
CA PHE A 233 25.90 13.68 -21.08
C PHE A 233 25.43 13.20 -22.46
N PRO A 234 25.08 11.91 -22.62
CA PRO A 234 25.12 10.87 -21.60
C PRO A 234 26.54 10.36 -21.30
N GLU A 235 26.74 9.92 -20.05
CA GLU A 235 27.95 9.24 -19.60
C GLU A 235 28.21 8.02 -20.52
N ILE A 236 29.40 7.95 -21.13
CA ILE A 236 29.75 6.84 -22.02
C ILE A 236 29.86 5.57 -21.18
N CYS A 237 28.80 4.79 -21.22
CA CYS A 237 28.68 3.53 -20.50
C CYS A 237 29.69 2.51 -21.04
N SER A 238 30.43 1.82 -20.16
CA SER A 238 31.40 0.79 -20.60
C SER A 238 30.70 -0.33 -21.37
N LEU A 239 31.40 -0.94 -22.35
CA LEU A 239 30.84 -2.04 -23.16
C LEU A 239 30.29 -3.18 -22.30
N ARG A 240 30.96 -3.51 -21.19
CA ARG A 240 30.49 -4.53 -20.24
C ARG A 240 29.13 -4.17 -19.62
N ARG A 241 28.95 -2.90 -19.22
CA ARG A 241 27.69 -2.44 -18.64
C ARG A 241 26.59 -2.36 -19.70
N GLN A 242 26.90 -1.95 -20.93
CA GLN A 242 25.95 -1.99 -22.06
C GLN A 242 25.47 -3.43 -22.33
N HIS A 243 26.37 -4.41 -22.38
CA HIS A 243 26.02 -5.82 -22.54
C HIS A 243 25.17 -6.34 -21.38
N SER A 244 25.50 -5.99 -20.14
CA SER A 244 24.70 -6.37 -18.97
C SER A 244 23.29 -5.81 -19.04
N ILE A 245 23.14 -4.54 -19.42
CA ILE A 245 21.83 -3.89 -19.58
C ILE A 245 21.04 -4.56 -20.72
N ALA A 246 21.69 -4.85 -21.85
CA ALA A 246 21.05 -5.52 -22.98
C ALA A 246 20.59 -6.94 -22.61
N GLN A 247 21.42 -7.72 -21.90
CA GLN A 247 21.07 -9.06 -21.45
C GLN A 247 19.93 -9.04 -20.42
N GLN A 248 19.99 -8.13 -19.44
CA GLN A 248 18.91 -7.94 -18.48
C GLN A 248 17.61 -7.60 -19.21
N TRP A 249 17.64 -6.62 -20.11
CA TRP A 249 16.48 -6.22 -20.90
C TRP A 249 15.95 -7.38 -21.75
N GLN A 250 16.82 -8.13 -22.44
CA GLN A 250 16.41 -9.31 -23.22
C GLN A 250 15.76 -10.39 -22.36
N SER A 251 16.28 -10.61 -21.14
CA SER A 251 15.70 -11.57 -20.20
C SER A 251 14.33 -11.11 -19.66
N GLU A 252 14.16 -9.82 -19.39
CA GLU A 252 12.90 -9.23 -18.94
C GLU A 252 11.86 -9.10 -20.07
N MET A 253 12.31 -8.98 -21.31
CA MET A 253 11.50 -8.86 -22.53
C MET A 253 11.30 -10.18 -23.27
N ASP A 254 11.64 -11.34 -22.68
CA ASP A 254 11.32 -12.63 -23.27
C ASP A 254 9.80 -12.70 -23.51
N PRO A 255 9.32 -12.81 -24.77
CA PRO A 255 7.90 -12.83 -25.09
C PRO A 255 7.11 -13.86 -24.29
N LYS A 256 7.75 -14.95 -23.85
CA LYS A 256 7.14 -15.98 -23.00
C LYS A 256 6.67 -15.44 -21.65
N LEU A 257 7.37 -14.47 -21.08
CA LEU A 257 7.00 -13.82 -19.80
C LEU A 257 5.83 -12.85 -19.95
N TRP A 258 5.59 -12.39 -21.18
CA TRP A 258 4.54 -11.43 -21.53
C TRP A 258 3.23 -12.10 -21.95
N ILE A 259 3.22 -13.42 -22.13
CA ILE A 259 1.99 -14.19 -22.35
C ILE A 259 1.12 -14.05 -21.09
N PRO A 260 -0.05 -13.41 -21.17
CA PRO A 260 -0.92 -13.26 -20.02
C PRO A 260 -1.45 -14.63 -19.61
N ARG A 261 -1.26 -14.97 -18.34
CA ARG A 261 -1.81 -16.17 -17.70
C ARG A 261 -2.91 -15.77 -16.72
N ALA A 262 -3.84 -16.67 -16.47
CA ALA A 262 -4.94 -16.39 -15.57
C ALA A 262 -4.65 -16.94 -14.17
N CYS A 263 -4.97 -16.17 -13.13
CA CYS A 263 -4.98 -16.68 -11.77
C CYS A 263 -6.03 -17.79 -11.64
N THR A 264 -5.65 -18.92 -11.07
CA THR A 264 -6.54 -20.08 -10.87
C THR A 264 -7.75 -19.74 -9.99
N VAL A 265 -7.58 -18.84 -9.02
CA VAL A 265 -8.60 -18.54 -8.00
C VAL A 265 -9.58 -17.47 -8.45
N CYS A 266 -9.13 -16.42 -9.15
CA CYS A 266 -9.97 -15.28 -9.54
C CYS A 266 -10.13 -15.09 -11.05
N ALA A 267 -9.54 -15.98 -11.87
CA ALA A 267 -9.51 -15.91 -13.33
C ALA A 267 -8.93 -14.62 -13.94
N LYS A 268 -8.41 -13.69 -13.13
CA LYS A 268 -7.80 -12.44 -13.60
C LYS A 268 -6.55 -12.77 -14.44
N LYS A 269 -6.54 -12.29 -15.69
CA LYS A 269 -5.36 -12.33 -16.55
C LYS A 269 -4.31 -11.36 -16.02
N THR A 270 -3.11 -11.85 -15.76
CA THR A 270 -1.95 -11.08 -15.31
C THR A 270 -0.69 -11.60 -15.99
N ARG A 271 0.43 -10.90 -15.81
CA ARG A 271 1.73 -11.37 -16.32
C ARG A 271 2.13 -12.64 -15.60
N SER A 272 2.77 -13.57 -16.30
CA SER A 272 3.23 -14.83 -15.69
C SER A 272 4.15 -14.60 -14.48
N LEU A 273 4.98 -13.55 -14.52
CA LEU A 273 5.86 -13.14 -13.41
C LEU A 273 5.11 -12.69 -12.14
N ALA A 274 3.85 -12.28 -12.27
CA ALA A 274 3.00 -11.88 -11.15
C ALA A 274 2.13 -13.02 -10.61
N LEU A 275 2.31 -14.24 -11.14
CA LEU A 275 1.70 -15.45 -10.63
C LEU A 275 2.74 -16.25 -9.87
N THR A 276 2.35 -16.74 -8.69
CA THR A 276 3.15 -17.64 -7.88
C THR A 276 2.59 -19.05 -8.06
N LEU A 277 3.46 -20.00 -8.41
CA LEU A 277 3.10 -21.42 -8.42
C LEU A 277 2.98 -21.91 -6.96
N CYS A 278 1.81 -22.41 -6.61
CA CYS A 278 1.45 -22.73 -5.25
C CYS A 278 1.11 -24.21 -5.09
N ASN A 279 1.59 -24.82 -4.00
CA ASN A 279 1.21 -26.17 -3.64
C ASN A 279 -0.19 -26.16 -2.98
N PRO A 280 -1.18 -26.89 -3.53
CA PRO A 280 -2.54 -26.94 -2.99
C PRO A 280 -2.63 -27.44 -1.54
N LEU A 281 -1.61 -28.13 -1.03
CA LEU A 281 -1.56 -28.64 0.34
C LEU A 281 -1.29 -27.55 1.39
N HIS A 282 -0.78 -26.39 0.98
CA HIS A 282 -0.44 -25.30 1.90
C HIS A 282 -1.63 -24.38 2.22
N TYR A 283 -2.77 -24.56 1.54
CA TYR A 283 -3.93 -23.69 1.64
C TYR A 283 -5.19 -24.50 1.95
N ASP A 284 -6.07 -23.93 2.76
CA ASP A 284 -7.40 -24.49 2.96
C ASP A 284 -8.28 -24.18 1.73
N LEU A 285 -8.36 -25.15 0.81
CA LEU A 285 -9.16 -25.02 -0.41
C LEU A 285 -10.67 -25.03 -0.12
N THR A 286 -11.12 -25.41 1.08
CA THR A 286 -12.54 -25.35 1.43
C THR A 286 -13.07 -23.91 1.46
N LEU A 287 -12.18 -22.93 1.67
CA LEU A 287 -12.48 -21.49 1.56
C LEU A 287 -12.88 -21.09 0.13
N LEU A 288 -12.55 -21.89 -0.88
CA LEU A 288 -12.87 -21.64 -2.28
C LEU A 288 -14.08 -22.45 -2.76
N ARG A 289 -14.93 -22.91 -1.84
CA ARG A 289 -16.24 -23.51 -2.16
C ARG A 289 -17.32 -22.44 -2.24
N ASN A 290 -18.41 -22.76 -2.93
CA ASN A 290 -19.66 -22.01 -2.83
C ASN A 290 -20.85 -22.98 -2.75
N PRO A 291 -21.38 -23.25 -1.55
CA PRO A 291 -22.50 -24.18 -1.39
C PRO A 291 -23.83 -23.62 -1.89
N ALA A 292 -23.90 -22.33 -2.24
CA ALA A 292 -25.12 -21.72 -2.78
C ALA A 292 -25.28 -21.93 -4.29
N LEU A 293 -24.28 -22.50 -4.97
CA LEU A 293 -24.40 -22.85 -6.39
C LEU A 293 -25.15 -24.19 -6.56
N PRO A 294 -26.08 -24.29 -7.52
CA PRO A 294 -26.71 -25.56 -7.86
C PRO A 294 -25.67 -26.60 -8.29
N MET A 295 -25.89 -27.87 -7.94
CA MET A 295 -24.93 -28.94 -8.23
C MET A 295 -24.65 -29.09 -9.73
N GLU A 296 -25.67 -28.86 -10.57
CA GLU A 296 -25.60 -28.95 -12.02
C GLU A 296 -24.71 -27.87 -12.64
N THR A 297 -24.43 -26.80 -11.89
CA THR A 297 -23.57 -25.71 -12.36
C THR A 297 -22.12 -25.90 -11.97
N LEU A 298 -21.80 -26.83 -11.06
CA LEU A 298 -20.43 -27.01 -10.57
C LEU A 298 -19.48 -27.43 -11.70
N PRO A 299 -18.19 -27.04 -11.65
CA PRO A 299 -17.24 -27.38 -12.71
C PRO A 299 -17.10 -28.90 -12.89
N THR A 300 -17.27 -29.38 -14.13
CA THR A 300 -17.03 -30.77 -14.53
C THR A 300 -15.74 -30.93 -15.34
N THR A 301 -15.12 -29.81 -15.73
CA THR A 301 -13.90 -29.77 -16.56
C THR A 301 -12.62 -30.21 -15.83
N TYR A 302 -12.69 -30.47 -14.52
CA TYR A 302 -11.64 -31.06 -13.70
C TYR A 302 -12.26 -31.85 -12.55
N ASN A 303 -11.45 -32.68 -11.88
CA ASN A 303 -11.84 -33.44 -10.71
C ASN A 303 -12.05 -32.51 -9.51
N LEU A 304 -13.28 -32.01 -9.38
CA LEU A 304 -13.68 -31.09 -8.33
C LEU A 304 -13.44 -31.66 -6.92
N GLU A 305 -13.65 -32.96 -6.73
CA GLU A 305 -13.44 -33.65 -5.46
C GLU A 305 -11.97 -33.68 -5.06
N ALA A 306 -11.05 -33.89 -6.02
CA ALA A 306 -9.61 -33.85 -5.74
C ALA A 306 -9.13 -32.48 -5.23
N TYR A 307 -9.85 -31.40 -5.56
CA TYR A 307 -9.58 -30.05 -5.07
C TYR A 307 -10.49 -29.65 -3.89
N ASP A 308 -10.99 -30.64 -3.14
CA ASP A 308 -11.87 -30.42 -2.00
C ASP A 308 -13.06 -29.54 -2.37
N GLY A 309 -13.71 -29.72 -3.52
CA GLY A 309 -14.88 -28.91 -3.89
C GLY A 309 -14.57 -27.44 -4.28
N ALA A 310 -13.29 -27.05 -4.37
CA ALA A 310 -12.92 -25.68 -4.69
C ALA A 310 -13.27 -25.32 -6.13
N ILE A 311 -13.90 -24.16 -6.33
CA ILE A 311 -14.26 -23.62 -7.63
C ILE A 311 -13.07 -22.83 -8.18
N LEU A 312 -12.40 -23.41 -9.17
CA LEU A 312 -11.14 -22.96 -9.74
C LEU A 312 -11.26 -22.81 -11.26
N LEU A 313 -10.41 -21.97 -11.85
CA LEU A 313 -10.31 -21.86 -13.30
C LEU A 313 -9.58 -23.08 -13.87
N SER A 314 -10.32 -23.97 -14.53
CA SER A 314 -9.81 -25.24 -15.05
C SER A 314 -8.65 -25.09 -16.04
N SER A 315 -8.61 -24.01 -16.82
CA SER A 315 -7.54 -23.72 -17.79
C SER A 315 -6.22 -23.27 -17.15
N ALA A 316 -6.24 -22.90 -15.87
CA ALA A 316 -5.05 -22.51 -15.12
C ALA A 316 -4.51 -23.63 -14.20
N LEU A 317 -5.20 -24.78 -14.13
CA LEU A 317 -4.73 -25.96 -13.41
C LEU A 317 -3.67 -26.71 -14.21
N GLN A 318 -2.57 -27.11 -13.57
CA GLN A 318 -1.55 -27.96 -14.19
C GLN A 318 -2.01 -29.42 -14.32
N ASP A 319 -2.76 -29.90 -13.32
CA ASP A 319 -3.37 -31.24 -13.32
C ASP A 319 -4.87 -31.11 -13.05
N LYS A 320 -5.68 -31.59 -13.99
CA LYS A 320 -7.15 -31.57 -13.88
C LYS A 320 -7.71 -32.82 -13.21
N THR A 321 -6.91 -33.86 -13.01
CA THR A 321 -7.35 -35.17 -12.51
C THR A 321 -7.05 -35.34 -11.03
N LYS A 322 -5.94 -34.77 -10.56
CA LYS A 322 -5.45 -34.85 -9.19
C LYS A 322 -5.14 -33.46 -8.64
N LYS A 323 -5.05 -33.38 -7.32
CA LYS A 323 -4.68 -32.16 -6.58
C LYS A 323 -3.22 -31.79 -6.91
N GLY A 324 -3.02 -30.91 -7.89
CA GLY A 324 -1.72 -30.50 -8.39
C GLY A 324 -1.41 -29.03 -8.08
N PRO A 325 -0.14 -28.60 -8.29
CA PRO A 325 0.24 -27.20 -8.19
C PRO A 325 -0.60 -26.31 -9.12
N PHE A 326 -0.88 -25.09 -8.67
CA PHE A 326 -1.64 -24.11 -9.45
C PHE A 326 -1.10 -22.70 -9.29
N GLU A 327 -1.31 -21.87 -10.32
CA GLU A 327 -0.79 -20.50 -10.35
C GLU A 327 -1.81 -19.52 -9.74
N ILE A 328 -1.38 -18.68 -8.79
CA ILE A 328 -2.23 -17.64 -8.18
C ILE A 328 -1.57 -16.27 -8.17
N CYS A 329 -2.37 -15.22 -8.25
CA CYS A 329 -1.89 -13.87 -8.08
C CYS A 329 -1.67 -13.53 -6.59
N ASP A 330 -0.82 -12.55 -6.31
CA ASP A 330 -0.47 -12.14 -4.94
C ASP A 330 -1.68 -11.78 -4.09
N SER A 331 -2.71 -11.13 -4.64
CA SER A 331 -3.90 -10.76 -3.86
C SER A 331 -4.69 -11.97 -3.36
N CYS A 332 -4.81 -13.02 -4.19
CA CYS A 332 -5.45 -14.27 -3.78
C CYS A 332 -4.56 -15.03 -2.79
N ARG A 333 -3.25 -15.08 -3.05
CA ARG A 333 -2.27 -15.71 -2.16
C ARG A 333 -2.32 -15.13 -0.75
N ILE A 334 -2.18 -13.81 -0.62
CA ILE A 334 -2.21 -13.11 0.68
C ILE A 334 -3.52 -13.39 1.44
N SER A 335 -4.65 -13.47 0.73
CA SER A 335 -5.95 -13.78 1.36
C SER A 335 -6.01 -15.23 1.85
N LEU A 336 -5.54 -16.18 1.04
CA LEU A 336 -5.51 -17.60 1.41
C LEU A 336 -4.51 -17.89 2.54
N GLU A 337 -3.34 -17.24 2.55
CA GLU A 337 -2.37 -17.30 3.66
C GLU A 337 -2.99 -16.77 4.97
N ALA A 338 -3.88 -15.79 4.88
CA ALA A 338 -4.64 -15.27 6.00
C ALA A 338 -5.87 -16.14 6.37
N ASN A 339 -6.05 -17.31 5.75
CA ASN A 339 -7.23 -18.17 5.87
C ASN A 339 -8.54 -17.43 5.58
N GLN A 340 -8.55 -16.59 4.54
CA GLN A 340 -9.71 -15.86 4.08
C GLN A 340 -10.01 -16.15 2.61
N GLN A 341 -11.30 -16.25 2.28
CA GLN A 341 -11.73 -16.33 0.89
C GLN A 341 -11.41 -14.99 0.18
N PRO A 342 -10.65 -15.00 -0.94
CA PRO A 342 -10.38 -13.79 -1.69
C PRO A 342 -11.67 -13.17 -2.24
N LEU A 343 -11.80 -11.84 -2.15
CA LEU A 343 -13.00 -11.11 -2.60
C LEU A 343 -13.34 -11.35 -4.07
N ASP A 344 -12.31 -11.40 -4.93
CA ASP A 344 -12.47 -11.60 -6.37
C ASP A 344 -12.43 -13.09 -6.77
N SER A 345 -12.48 -14.03 -5.81
CA SER A 345 -12.44 -15.46 -6.13
C SER A 345 -13.67 -15.89 -6.93
N LEU A 346 -13.49 -16.88 -7.80
CA LEU A 346 -14.58 -17.53 -8.56
C LEU A 346 -15.67 -18.04 -7.63
N ALA A 347 -15.27 -18.59 -6.48
CA ALA A 347 -16.15 -19.04 -5.41
C ALA A 347 -17.06 -17.92 -4.86
N ASN A 348 -16.62 -16.66 -4.84
CA ASN A 348 -17.42 -15.53 -4.37
C ASN A 348 -18.39 -15.00 -5.46
N PHE A 349 -19.23 -15.89 -6.00
CA PHE A 349 -20.24 -15.61 -7.03
C PHE A 349 -19.69 -15.01 -8.34
N GLN A 350 -18.41 -15.22 -8.64
CA GLN A 350 -17.79 -14.81 -9.91
C GLN A 350 -17.70 -15.95 -10.93
N TYR A 351 -18.09 -17.16 -10.55
CA TYR A 351 -18.16 -18.31 -11.45
C TYR A 351 -19.48 -18.35 -12.21
N TYR A 352 -19.39 -18.45 -13.54
CA TYR A 352 -20.55 -18.37 -14.45
C TYR A 352 -20.92 -19.70 -15.12
N ALA A 353 -20.30 -20.82 -14.73
CA ALA A 353 -20.56 -22.14 -15.30
C ALA A 353 -20.53 -22.17 -16.84
N ARG A 354 -19.67 -21.34 -17.46
CA ARG A 354 -19.59 -21.21 -18.93
C ARG A 354 -19.35 -22.56 -19.61
N ASP A 355 -18.55 -23.40 -18.98
CA ASP A 355 -18.19 -24.71 -19.51
C ASP A 355 -19.35 -25.72 -19.41
N GLU A 356 -20.28 -25.51 -18.47
CA GLU A 356 -21.45 -26.35 -18.21
C GLU A 356 -22.71 -25.87 -18.97
N LEU A 357 -22.59 -24.81 -19.79
CA LEU A 357 -23.70 -24.34 -20.61
C LEU A 357 -24.10 -25.39 -21.66
N PRO A 358 -25.41 -25.53 -21.97
CA PRO A 358 -25.86 -26.34 -23.08
C PRO A 358 -25.11 -26.03 -24.38
N PRO A 359 -24.82 -27.03 -25.25
CA PRO A 359 -23.95 -26.84 -26.41
C PRO A 359 -24.38 -25.69 -27.33
N ASN A 360 -25.67 -25.55 -27.60
CA ASN A 360 -26.22 -24.46 -28.41
C ASN A 360 -25.96 -23.08 -27.81
N ILE A 361 -26.04 -22.94 -26.48
CA ILE A 361 -25.77 -21.70 -25.77
C ILE A 361 -24.26 -21.43 -25.75
N LYS A 362 -23.45 -22.46 -25.54
CA LYS A 362 -21.99 -22.36 -25.56
C LYS A 362 -21.47 -21.88 -26.92
N THR A 363 -21.96 -22.48 -28.02
CA THR A 363 -21.66 -22.04 -29.39
C THR A 363 -22.10 -20.60 -29.62
N ALA A 364 -23.31 -20.22 -29.17
CA ALA A 364 -23.76 -18.83 -29.27
C ALA A 364 -22.84 -17.85 -28.52
N PHE A 365 -22.29 -18.22 -27.36
CA PHE A 365 -21.31 -17.41 -26.62
C PHE A 365 -19.93 -17.36 -27.29
N GLU A 366 -19.54 -18.39 -28.02
CA GLU A 366 -18.27 -18.45 -28.76
C GLU A 366 -18.34 -17.65 -30.06
N GLU A 367 -19.49 -17.63 -30.71
CA GLU A 367 -19.78 -16.85 -31.93
C GLU A 367 -20.18 -15.40 -31.63
N ALA A 368 -20.61 -15.11 -30.39
CA ALA A 368 -20.97 -13.77 -29.96
C ALA A 368 -19.82 -12.77 -30.19
N SER A 369 -20.14 -11.65 -30.82
CA SER A 369 -19.16 -10.58 -31.01
C SER A 369 -18.78 -9.95 -29.67
N LEU A 370 -17.65 -9.25 -29.63
CA LEU A 370 -17.27 -8.46 -28.45
C LEU A 370 -18.39 -7.48 -28.06
N TYR A 371 -19.13 -6.95 -29.02
CA TYR A 371 -20.27 -6.06 -28.77
C TYR A 371 -21.41 -6.79 -28.06
N ASP A 372 -21.75 -8.01 -28.47
CA ASP A 372 -22.80 -8.83 -27.82
C ASP A 372 -22.39 -9.19 -26.39
N LEU A 373 -21.15 -9.61 -26.19
CA LEU A 373 -20.59 -9.91 -24.87
C LEU A 373 -20.56 -8.67 -23.97
N MET A 374 -20.20 -7.51 -24.54
CA MET A 374 -20.27 -6.23 -23.84
C MET A 374 -21.70 -5.85 -23.50
N MET A 375 -22.67 -6.09 -24.39
CA MET A 375 -24.09 -5.85 -24.12
C MET A 375 -24.62 -6.76 -23.02
N ILE A 376 -24.23 -8.05 -22.99
CA ILE A 376 -24.56 -8.99 -21.91
C ILE A 376 -23.92 -8.56 -20.58
N ALA A 377 -22.70 -8.02 -20.63
CA ALA A 377 -22.04 -7.45 -19.45
C ALA A 377 -22.66 -6.12 -19.01
N HIS A 378 -23.09 -5.27 -19.96
CA HIS A 378 -23.70 -3.96 -19.71
C HIS A 378 -25.16 -4.07 -19.28
N SER A 379 -25.91 -5.07 -19.74
CA SER A 379 -27.26 -5.36 -19.26
C SER A 379 -27.26 -5.71 -17.77
N ARG A 380 -26.09 -6.06 -17.20
CA ARG A 380 -25.82 -6.19 -15.76
C ARG A 380 -25.39 -4.90 -15.05
N CYS A 381 -25.33 -3.78 -15.75
CA CYS A 381 -24.96 -2.45 -15.27
C CYS A 381 -26.05 -1.42 -15.62
N THR A 382 -27.30 -1.65 -15.22
CA THR A 382 -28.46 -0.83 -15.66
C THR A 382 -28.67 0.47 -14.90
N ARG A 383 -27.78 0.90 -14.00
CA ARG A 383 -27.89 2.23 -13.40
C ARG A 383 -26.70 3.10 -13.73
N ILE A 384 -26.77 3.69 -14.92
CA ILE A 384 -25.96 4.86 -15.30
C ILE A 384 -26.61 6.06 -14.60
N THR A 385 -26.00 6.52 -13.50
CA THR A 385 -26.51 7.68 -12.77
C THR A 385 -25.68 8.89 -13.15
N HIS A 386 -26.33 9.89 -13.74
CA HIS A 386 -25.72 11.20 -13.97
C HIS A 386 -25.81 12.01 -12.68
N LEU A 387 -24.68 12.19 -11.99
CA LEU A 387 -24.63 13.13 -10.87
C LEU A 387 -24.39 14.54 -11.44
N PHE A 388 -25.47 15.29 -11.64
CA PHE A 388 -25.36 16.73 -11.89
C PHE A 388 -25.05 17.42 -10.57
N SER A 389 -23.78 17.79 -10.35
CA SER A 389 -23.46 18.64 -9.21
C SER A 389 -23.83 20.07 -9.57
N ASP A 390 -24.93 20.57 -9.03
CA ASP A 390 -25.23 21.99 -9.06
C ASP A 390 -24.35 22.71 -8.01
N LYS A 391 -23.03 22.72 -8.26
CA LYS A 391 -22.09 23.50 -7.45
C LYS A 391 -22.21 24.95 -7.91
N GLY A 392 -23.32 25.58 -7.53
CA GLY A 392 -23.68 26.94 -7.89
C GLY A 392 -24.61 27.62 -6.90
N GLN A 393 -24.77 27.12 -5.66
CA GLN A 393 -25.28 27.94 -4.56
C GLN A 393 -24.18 28.92 -4.11
N VAL A 394 -23.96 29.95 -4.92
CA VAL A 394 -23.48 31.24 -4.45
C VAL A 394 -24.43 32.29 -5.03
N THR A 395 -25.34 32.75 -4.16
CA THR A 395 -26.08 34.02 -4.22
C THR A 395 -27.10 34.22 -5.36
N LYS A 396 -28.21 34.87 -4.97
CA LYS A 396 -29.44 35.14 -5.75
C LYS A 396 -29.17 35.68 -7.18
N PRO A 397 -30.01 35.34 -8.17
CA PRO A 397 -29.87 35.87 -9.52
C PRO A 397 -30.31 37.34 -9.55
N PRO A 398 -29.59 38.25 -10.23
CA PRO A 398 -30.17 39.50 -10.64
C PRO A 398 -31.08 39.23 -11.84
N ASP A 399 -32.29 39.78 -11.79
CA ASP A 399 -33.19 39.89 -12.92
C ASP A 399 -32.45 40.51 -14.11
N ASN A 400 -32.16 39.72 -15.15
CA ASN A 400 -32.38 40.13 -16.54
C ASN A 400 -32.03 39.02 -17.54
N LYS A 401 -33.09 38.56 -18.21
CA LYS A 401 -33.24 38.30 -19.65
C LYS A 401 -32.08 37.65 -20.42
N ARG A 402 -32.43 36.47 -20.97
CA ARG A 402 -32.05 35.92 -22.28
C ARG A 402 -30.56 35.69 -22.55
N ALA A 403 -30.13 34.43 -22.47
CA ALA A 403 -29.58 33.73 -23.63
C ALA A 403 -29.47 32.23 -23.34
N ILE A 404 -30.14 31.47 -24.19
CA ILE A 404 -30.09 30.02 -24.30
C ILE A 404 -28.64 29.67 -24.69
N SER A 405 -27.89 29.03 -23.81
CA SER A 405 -26.80 28.16 -24.27
C SER A 405 -26.71 26.97 -23.32
N GLN A 406 -27.03 25.79 -23.87
CA GLN A 406 -26.68 24.50 -23.31
C GLN A 406 -25.17 24.47 -23.06
N LYS A 407 -24.72 24.90 -21.89
CA LYS A 407 -23.35 24.65 -21.45
C LYS A 407 -23.28 23.19 -21.02
N TYR A 408 -22.61 22.38 -21.83
CA TYR A 408 -22.19 21.01 -21.54
C TYR A 408 -21.84 20.82 -20.06
N SER A 409 -22.74 20.20 -19.30
CA SER A 409 -22.46 19.75 -17.94
C SER A 409 -21.66 18.45 -18.04
N LYS A 410 -20.34 18.53 -17.78
CA LYS A 410 -19.49 17.35 -17.58
C LYS A 410 -19.87 16.69 -16.23
N GLY A 411 -20.99 15.97 -16.19
CA GLY A 411 -21.36 15.13 -15.06
C GLY A 411 -20.44 13.91 -15.00
N ASN A 412 -20.01 13.52 -13.79
CA ASN A 412 -19.37 12.22 -13.60
C ASN A 412 -20.42 11.15 -13.87
N VAL A 413 -20.17 10.30 -14.86
CA VAL A 413 -20.98 9.11 -15.11
C VAL A 413 -20.59 8.07 -14.08
N ALA A 414 -21.48 7.80 -13.13
CA ALA A 414 -21.33 6.67 -12.22
C ALA A 414 -22.10 5.49 -12.81
N VAL A 415 -21.35 4.46 -13.21
CA VAL A 415 -21.93 3.17 -13.63
C VAL A 415 -21.99 2.29 -12.39
N PHE A 416 -23.20 2.04 -11.89
CA PHE A 416 -23.41 1.08 -10.81
C PHE A 416 -23.74 -0.29 -11.40
N ALA A 417 -23.21 -1.34 -10.78
CA ALA A 417 -23.69 -2.69 -11.03
C ALA A 417 -25.20 -2.75 -10.72
N GLN A 418 -25.96 -3.42 -11.56
CA GLN A 418 -27.40 -3.61 -11.40
C GLN A 418 -27.68 -4.25 -10.05
N ASP A 419 -28.78 -3.87 -9.42
CA ASP A 419 -29.29 -4.57 -8.24
C ASP A 419 -29.81 -5.94 -8.68
N ILE A 420 -28.90 -6.93 -8.65
CA ILE A 420 -29.13 -8.31 -9.08
C ILE A 420 -30.26 -8.95 -8.25
N VAL A 421 -30.47 -8.50 -7.01
CA VAL A 421 -31.49 -9.05 -6.11
C VAL A 421 -32.89 -8.61 -6.57
N SER A 422 -33.07 -7.34 -6.90
CA SER A 422 -34.32 -6.82 -7.44
C SER A 422 -34.63 -7.35 -8.84
N LEU A 423 -33.60 -7.57 -9.66
CA LEU A 423 -33.79 -8.07 -11.03
C LEU A 423 -34.20 -9.55 -11.09
N ARG A 424 -33.70 -10.37 -10.15
CA ARG A 424 -34.11 -11.77 -10.00
C ARG A 424 -35.61 -11.94 -9.70
N GLN A 425 -36.28 -10.90 -9.21
CA GLN A 425 -37.73 -10.93 -8.99
C GLN A 425 -38.54 -10.63 -10.25
N LEU A 426 -37.92 -10.05 -11.28
CA LEU A 426 -38.58 -9.56 -12.50
C LEU A 426 -38.32 -10.43 -13.73
N LEU A 427 -37.21 -11.16 -13.75
CA LEU A 427 -36.91 -12.09 -14.84
C LEU A 427 -37.34 -13.52 -14.43
N PRO A 428 -37.96 -14.29 -15.34
CA PRO A 428 -38.21 -15.70 -15.09
C PRO A 428 -36.88 -16.44 -14.86
N PRO A 429 -36.90 -17.49 -14.01
CA PRO A 429 -35.70 -18.20 -13.56
C PRO A 429 -34.82 -18.75 -14.68
#